data_AF-A0A1S1LSS4-F1
#
_entry.id   AF-A0A1S1LSS4-F1
#
_cell.length_a   1.000
_cell.length_b   1.000
_cell.length_c   1.000
_cell.angle_alpha   90.00
_cell.angle_beta   90.00
_cell.angle_gamma   90.00
#
_symmetry.space_group_name_H-M   'P 1'
#
loop_
_entity.id
_entity.type
_entity.pdbx_description
1 polymer ?
#
loop_
_entity_poly.entity_id
_entity_poly.type
_entity_poly.pdbx_seq_one_letter_code
_entity_poly.pdbx_strand_id
1 'polypeptide(L)'
;MLTEDERWLLFTMGGWMMLDALLSKDGADYLTKSHWGGTLRHVEGGPDWLTGGFSTNGGKIHCPAFGTPVLTIKVSRITAYGLTLPADLRAEMEKCRKDSRTLNLKQYGWCHCPWQHEARHEHSEPCKRYHPTDAEDDAARAEHWRIFDLEKVLVRRAFQFDEQPLGQLALFD
;
A
#
# COMPACT_ATOMS: atom_id res chain seq x y z
N MET A 1 11.62 -15.10 -9.22
CA MET A 1 10.34 -15.51 -8.58
C MET A 1 10.49 -15.37 -7.07
N LEU A 2 9.46 -14.88 -6.38
CA LEU A 2 9.42 -14.80 -4.91
C LEU A 2 8.97 -16.14 -4.33
N THR A 3 9.49 -16.51 -3.15
CA THR A 3 8.96 -17.66 -2.38
C THR A 3 7.60 -17.32 -1.77
N GLU A 4 6.87 -18.32 -1.31
CA GLU A 4 5.59 -18.10 -0.62
C GLU A 4 5.75 -17.26 0.65
N ASP A 5 6.75 -17.56 1.49
CA ASP A 5 7.08 -16.76 2.67
C ASP A 5 7.40 -15.30 2.31
N GLU A 6 8.12 -15.08 1.20
CA GLU A 6 8.41 -13.73 0.70
C GLU A 6 7.12 -13.00 0.32
N ARG A 7 6.20 -13.69 -0.37
CA ARG A 7 4.89 -13.14 -0.75
C ARG A 7 4.04 -12.81 0.48
N TRP A 8 4.04 -13.66 1.51
CA TRP A 8 3.32 -13.43 2.76
C TRP A 8 3.82 -12.19 3.51
N LEU A 9 5.14 -12.01 3.60
CA LEU A 9 5.72 -10.81 4.20
C LEU A 9 5.33 -9.55 3.44
N LEU A 10 5.46 -9.54 2.11
CA LEU A 10 5.13 -8.38 1.30
C LEU A 10 3.62 -8.07 1.28
N PHE A 11 2.77 -9.10 1.33
CA PHE A 11 1.32 -8.94 1.48
C PHE A 11 0.95 -8.31 2.83
N THR A 12 1.62 -8.74 3.90
CA THR A 12 1.44 -8.19 5.25
C THR A 12 1.82 -6.71 5.36
N MET A 13 2.83 -6.28 4.60
CA MET A 13 3.15 -4.87 4.45
C MET A 13 1.99 -4.17 3.72
N GLY A 14 1.66 -4.64 2.52
CA GLY A 14 0.51 -4.20 1.74
C GLY A 14 0.52 -2.71 1.33
N GLY A 15 -0.67 -2.19 1.04
CA GLY A 15 -0.90 -0.78 0.76
C GLY A 15 -0.20 -0.22 -0.47
N TRP A 16 -0.37 1.09 -0.65
CA TRP A 16 0.12 1.80 -1.82
C TRP A 16 1.63 1.71 -2.06
N MET A 17 2.45 1.68 -1.00
CA MET A 17 3.91 1.60 -1.14
C MET A 17 4.34 0.28 -1.79
N MET A 18 3.61 -0.82 -1.51
CA MET A 18 3.90 -2.11 -2.15
C MET A 18 3.56 -2.09 -3.63
N LEU A 19 2.42 -1.50 -4.00
CA LEU A 19 2.06 -1.30 -5.40
C LEU A 19 3.10 -0.47 -6.15
N ASP A 20 3.53 0.66 -5.57
CA ASP A 20 4.55 1.51 -6.20
C ASP A 20 5.90 0.76 -6.39
N ALA A 21 6.29 -0.09 -5.43
CA ALA A 21 7.50 -0.91 -5.50
C ALA A 21 7.42 -2.05 -6.54
N LEU A 22 6.23 -2.63 -6.75
CA LEU A 22 5.97 -3.61 -7.81
C LEU A 22 5.94 -2.94 -9.20
N LEU A 23 5.44 -1.71 -9.27
CA LEU A 23 5.31 -0.98 -10.53
C LEU A 23 6.64 -0.39 -11.01
N SER A 24 7.50 0.08 -10.11
CA SER A 24 8.65 0.90 -10.51
C SER A 24 9.85 0.80 -9.57
N LYS A 25 11.03 1.13 -10.13
CA LYS A 25 12.25 1.32 -9.34
C LYS A 25 12.10 2.48 -8.35
N ASP A 26 11.47 3.58 -8.75
CA ASP A 26 11.31 4.75 -7.89
C ASP A 26 10.46 4.44 -6.66
N GLY A 27 9.38 3.66 -6.82
CA GLY A 27 8.58 3.18 -5.71
C GLY A 27 9.36 2.27 -4.76
N ALA A 28 10.23 1.42 -5.31
CA ALA A 28 11.11 0.57 -4.51
C ALA A 28 12.21 1.36 -3.77
N ASP A 29 12.76 2.40 -4.41
CA ASP A 29 13.70 3.33 -3.77
C ASP A 29 13.02 4.12 -2.66
N TYR A 30 11.77 4.53 -2.86
CA TYR A 30 10.96 5.18 -1.83
C TYR A 30 10.71 4.25 -0.64
N LEU A 31 10.30 3.00 -0.90
CA LEU A 31 10.10 1.98 0.14
C LEU A 31 11.38 1.81 0.98
N THR A 32 12.54 1.76 0.34
CA THR A 32 13.84 1.65 1.01
C THR A 32 14.12 2.81 1.98
N LYS A 33 13.68 4.03 1.65
CA LYS A 33 13.90 5.26 2.44
C LYS A 33 12.79 5.54 3.46
N SER A 34 11.66 4.84 3.37
CA SER A 34 10.49 5.09 4.20
C SER A 34 10.70 4.75 5.68
N HIS A 35 11.71 3.92 6.00
CA HIS A 35 11.88 3.30 7.33
C HIS A 35 10.60 2.64 7.85
N TRP A 36 9.76 2.16 6.92
CA TRP A 36 8.46 1.64 7.26
C TRP A 36 8.59 0.36 8.07
N GLY A 37 7.89 0.32 9.19
CA GLY A 37 7.74 -0.86 10.01
C GLY A 37 6.33 -0.97 10.55
N GLY A 38 5.98 -2.16 10.99
CA GLY A 38 4.74 -2.46 11.67
C GLY A 38 4.95 -3.62 12.63
N THR A 39 4.36 -3.53 13.82
CA THR A 39 4.37 -4.60 14.82
C THR A 39 3.01 -5.31 14.86
N LEU A 40 2.97 -6.51 15.44
CA LEU A 40 1.74 -7.27 15.71
C LEU A 40 0.84 -7.43 14.49
N ARG A 41 1.45 -7.72 13.34
CA ARG A 41 0.72 -7.95 12.10
C ARG A 41 0.28 -9.40 12.04
N HIS A 42 -1.00 -9.63 12.33
CA HIS A 42 -1.63 -10.91 12.02
C HIS A 42 -2.33 -10.80 10.67
N VAL A 43 -2.08 -11.78 9.81
CA VAL A 43 -2.79 -11.94 8.54
C VAL A 43 -3.39 -13.34 8.55
N GLU A 44 -4.70 -13.40 8.31
CA GLU A 44 -5.42 -14.66 8.27
C GLU A 44 -4.83 -15.60 7.20
N GLY A 45 -4.55 -16.85 7.60
CA GLY A 45 -3.89 -17.85 6.75
C GLY A 45 -2.39 -17.67 6.58
N GLY A 46 -1.80 -16.60 7.12
CA GLY A 46 -0.37 -16.34 7.05
C GLY A 46 0.45 -17.10 8.12
N PRO A 47 1.77 -17.27 7.91
CA PRO A 47 2.64 -17.91 8.90
C PRO A 47 2.73 -17.17 10.25
N ASP A 48 2.85 -17.92 11.35
CA ASP A 48 2.90 -17.37 12.71
C ASP A 48 4.04 -16.35 12.93
N TRP A 49 5.16 -16.51 12.22
CA TRP A 49 6.31 -15.62 12.36
C TRP A 49 6.03 -14.18 11.91
N LEU A 50 4.96 -13.94 11.13
CA LEU A 50 4.51 -12.59 10.74
C LEU A 50 4.06 -11.75 11.94
N THR A 51 3.61 -12.38 13.02
CA THR A 51 3.15 -11.68 14.24
C THR A 51 4.25 -10.82 14.87
N GLY A 52 5.51 -11.17 14.65
CA GLY A 52 6.67 -10.39 15.07
C GLY A 52 6.88 -9.09 14.28
N GLY A 53 6.03 -8.81 13.29
CA GLY A 53 6.04 -7.57 12.52
C GLY A 53 7.18 -7.48 11.50
N PHE A 54 7.30 -6.35 10.83
CA PHE A 54 8.35 -6.11 9.84
C PHE A 54 9.03 -4.76 10.03
N SER A 55 10.24 -4.64 9.50
CA SER A 55 10.96 -3.37 9.41
C SER A 55 11.72 -3.26 8.09
N THR A 56 11.74 -2.05 7.52
CA THR A 56 12.47 -1.74 6.29
C THR A 56 13.70 -0.93 6.64
N ASN A 57 14.90 -1.47 6.37
CA ASN A 57 16.17 -0.80 6.63
C ASN A 57 17.25 -1.25 5.63
N GLY A 58 18.11 -0.32 5.20
CA GLY A 58 19.27 -0.65 4.35
C GLY A 58 18.92 -1.35 3.03
N GLY A 59 17.76 -1.04 2.43
CA GLY A 59 17.29 -1.68 1.19
C GLY A 59 16.79 -3.10 1.36
N LYS A 60 16.49 -3.49 2.61
CA LYS A 60 15.98 -4.81 2.98
C LYS A 60 14.74 -4.66 3.84
N ILE A 61 13.91 -5.70 3.80
CA ILE A 61 12.77 -5.89 4.68
C ILE A 61 13.09 -7.09 5.56
N HIS A 62 12.92 -6.93 6.86
CA HIS A 62 13.17 -7.96 7.85
C HIS A 62 11.87 -8.34 8.56
N CYS A 63 11.72 -9.61 8.89
CA CYS A 63 10.68 -10.12 9.76
C CYS A 63 11.26 -11.23 10.65
N PRO A 64 11.05 -11.21 11.98
CA PRO A 64 10.34 -10.19 12.76
C PRO A 64 11.03 -8.81 12.72
N ALA A 65 10.32 -7.75 13.14
CA ALA A 65 10.85 -6.38 13.16
C ALA A 65 12.03 -6.20 14.14
N PHE A 66 12.06 -7.02 15.19
CA PHE A 66 13.05 -7.02 16.26
C PHE A 66 13.63 -8.41 16.48
N GLY A 67 14.88 -8.48 16.95
CA GLY A 67 15.57 -9.73 17.20
C GLY A 67 16.19 -10.33 15.94
N THR A 68 16.41 -11.64 15.95
CA THR A 68 16.99 -12.36 14.81
C THR A 68 15.95 -12.51 13.68
N PRO A 69 16.19 -11.97 12.47
CA PRO A 69 15.25 -12.12 11.37
C PRO A 69 15.09 -13.58 10.95
N VAL A 70 13.84 -14.04 10.87
CA VAL A 70 13.46 -15.32 10.25
C VAL A 70 13.52 -15.20 8.74
N LEU A 71 13.07 -14.05 8.21
CA LEU A 71 13.07 -13.75 6.79
C LEU A 71 13.70 -12.37 6.52
N THR A 72 14.47 -12.28 5.43
CA THR A 72 15.03 -11.02 4.95
C THR A 72 14.93 -10.95 3.43
N ILE A 73 14.28 -9.90 2.92
CA ILE A 73 14.05 -9.69 1.48
C ILE A 73 14.77 -8.42 1.04
N LYS A 74 15.54 -8.50 -0.05
CA LYS A 74 16.06 -7.29 -0.71
C LYS A 74 14.93 -6.62 -1.49
N VAL A 75 14.79 -5.31 -1.34
CA VAL A 75 13.75 -4.54 -2.05
C VAL A 75 13.85 -4.69 -3.57
N SER A 76 15.06 -4.88 -4.12
CA SER A 76 15.26 -5.14 -5.55
C SER A 76 14.56 -6.41 -6.06
N ARG A 77 14.29 -7.40 -5.19
CA ARG A 77 13.51 -8.60 -5.55
C ARG A 77 12.04 -8.27 -5.80
N ILE A 78 11.50 -7.24 -5.15
CA ILE A 78 10.11 -6.79 -5.33
C ILE A 78 9.94 -6.22 -6.75
N THR A 79 10.82 -5.32 -7.17
CA THR A 79 10.76 -4.75 -8.52
C THR A 79 10.98 -5.82 -9.58
N ALA A 80 11.95 -6.72 -9.37
CA ALA A 80 12.19 -7.83 -10.30
C ALA A 80 10.96 -8.75 -10.42
N TYR A 81 10.24 -9.00 -9.32
CA TYR A 81 8.99 -9.74 -9.33
C TYR A 81 7.87 -8.95 -10.03
N GLY A 82 7.76 -7.66 -9.76
CA GLY A 82 6.79 -6.78 -10.40
C GLY A 82 6.88 -6.84 -11.93
N LEU A 83 8.09 -6.92 -12.50
CA LEU A 83 8.31 -7.06 -13.94
C LEU A 83 7.77 -8.37 -14.54
N THR A 84 7.50 -9.38 -13.70
CA THR A 84 6.92 -10.66 -14.14
C THR A 84 5.39 -10.69 -14.06
N LEU A 85 4.77 -9.64 -13.51
CA LEU A 85 3.32 -9.57 -13.38
C LEU A 85 2.64 -9.40 -14.75
N PRO A 86 1.43 -9.98 -14.93
CA PRO A 86 0.61 -9.77 -16.12
C PRO A 86 0.38 -8.28 -16.45
N ALA A 87 0.39 -7.94 -17.73
CA ALA A 87 0.32 -6.54 -18.18
C ALA A 87 -1.02 -5.87 -17.83
N ASP A 88 -2.11 -6.63 -17.87
CA ASP A 88 -3.45 -6.21 -17.44
C ASP A 88 -3.47 -5.88 -15.94
N LEU A 89 -2.92 -6.76 -15.10
CA LEU A 89 -2.82 -6.52 -13.66
C LEU A 89 -1.96 -5.28 -13.36
N ARG A 90 -0.84 -5.10 -14.06
CA ARG A 90 -0.01 -3.90 -13.94
C ARG A 90 -0.78 -2.63 -14.33
N ALA A 91 -1.54 -2.67 -15.42
CA ALA A 91 -2.37 -1.54 -15.84
C ALA A 91 -3.46 -1.18 -14.81
N GLU A 92 -4.09 -2.18 -14.18
CA GLU A 92 -5.05 -1.96 -13.09
C GLU A 92 -4.38 -1.29 -11.87
N MET A 93 -3.18 -1.74 -11.50
CA MET A 93 -2.38 -1.11 -10.43
C MET A 93 -2.03 0.33 -10.77
N GLU A 94 -1.53 0.60 -11.97
CA GLU A 94 -1.21 1.96 -12.42
C GLU A 94 -2.42 2.88 -12.36
N LYS A 95 -3.59 2.39 -12.81
CA LYS A 95 -4.84 3.14 -12.70
C LYS A 95 -5.21 3.42 -11.23
N CYS A 96 -5.14 2.41 -10.36
CA CYS A 96 -5.42 2.58 -8.94
C CYS A 96 -4.51 3.63 -8.29
N ARG A 97 -3.21 3.61 -8.61
CA ARG A 97 -2.24 4.59 -8.13
C ARG A 97 -2.50 5.99 -8.68
N LYS A 98 -2.90 6.11 -9.94
CA LYS A 98 -3.32 7.38 -10.55
C LYS A 98 -4.56 7.96 -9.86
N ASP A 99 -5.55 7.13 -9.57
CA ASP A 99 -6.78 7.54 -8.88
C ASP A 99 -6.44 8.03 -7.46
N SER A 100 -5.61 7.28 -6.72
CA SER A 100 -5.10 7.65 -5.39
C SER A 100 -4.36 8.99 -5.41
N ARG A 101 -3.45 9.19 -6.38
CA ARG A 101 -2.71 10.45 -6.52
C ARG A 101 -3.62 11.63 -6.87
N THR A 102 -4.60 11.42 -7.74
CA THR A 102 -5.59 12.44 -8.11
C THR A 102 -6.40 12.89 -6.91
N LEU A 103 -6.88 11.94 -6.10
CA LEU A 103 -7.63 12.23 -4.88
C LEU A 103 -6.76 12.99 -3.87
N ASN A 104 -5.55 12.52 -3.60
CA ASN A 104 -4.62 13.20 -2.69
C ASN A 104 -4.27 14.63 -3.15
N LEU A 105 -4.03 14.84 -4.44
CA LEU A 105 -3.75 16.18 -4.98
C LEU A 105 -4.96 17.12 -4.86
N LYS A 106 -6.17 16.60 -5.09
CA LYS A 106 -7.41 17.35 -4.88
C LYS A 106 -7.51 17.82 -3.42
N GLN A 107 -7.31 16.89 -2.48
CA GLN A 107 -7.45 17.15 -1.04
C GLN A 107 -6.29 17.99 -0.46
N TYR A 108 -5.10 17.96 -1.06
CA TYR A 108 -3.94 18.72 -0.58
C TYR A 108 -4.21 20.24 -0.49
N GLY A 109 -5.05 20.76 -1.40
CA GLY A 109 -5.45 22.16 -1.41
C GLY A 109 -6.50 22.53 -0.35
N TRP A 110 -7.14 21.54 0.27
CA TRP A 110 -8.27 21.75 1.18
C TRP A 110 -7.79 22.29 2.54
N CYS A 111 -8.67 23.02 3.22
CA CYS A 111 -8.46 23.50 4.56
C CYS A 111 -9.70 23.23 5.41
N HIS A 112 -9.48 22.69 6.59
CA HIS A 112 -10.52 22.38 7.58
C HIS A 112 -10.42 23.30 8.81
N CYS A 113 -9.84 24.49 8.65
CA CYS A 113 -9.81 25.45 9.73
C CYS A 113 -11.18 26.12 9.88
N PRO A 114 -11.57 26.56 11.09
CA PRO A 114 -12.86 27.23 11.30
C PRO A 114 -12.90 28.67 10.76
N TRP A 115 -11.76 29.20 10.30
CA TRP A 115 -11.57 30.61 9.93
C TRP A 115 -11.96 30.93 8.49
N GLN A 116 -12.94 30.21 7.91
CA GLN A 116 -13.36 30.40 6.52
C GLN A 116 -13.99 31.79 6.30
N HIS A 117 -14.82 32.22 7.24
CA HIS A 117 -15.61 33.45 7.14
C HIS A 117 -15.08 34.57 8.03
N GLU A 118 -14.26 34.24 9.04
CA GLU A 118 -13.79 35.17 10.06
C GLU A 118 -12.28 35.08 10.21
N ALA A 119 -11.65 36.23 10.51
CA ALA A 119 -10.24 36.30 10.83
C ALA A 119 -9.95 35.58 12.15
N ARG A 120 -8.82 34.87 12.22
CA ARG A 120 -8.38 34.19 13.45
C ARG A 120 -8.09 35.15 14.61
N HIS A 121 -7.63 36.35 14.29
CA HIS A 121 -7.33 37.45 15.21
C HIS A 121 -7.35 38.80 14.47
N GLU A 122 -7.35 39.92 15.22
CA GLU A 122 -7.47 41.30 14.72
C GLU A 122 -6.50 41.67 13.59
N HIS A 123 -5.29 41.10 13.59
CA HIS A 123 -4.26 41.35 12.56
C HIS A 123 -4.19 40.27 11.47
N SER A 124 -5.26 39.49 11.27
CA SER A 124 -5.32 38.46 10.21
C SER A 124 -6.54 38.65 9.33
N GLU A 125 -6.48 38.02 8.16
CA GLU A 125 -7.63 37.89 7.26
C GLU A 125 -8.27 36.51 7.43
N PRO A 126 -9.53 36.33 6.99
CA PRO A 126 -10.12 35.01 6.81
C PRO A 126 -9.23 34.10 5.95
N CYS A 127 -9.33 32.80 6.19
CA CYS A 127 -8.54 31.80 5.49
C CYS A 127 -8.88 31.78 3.99
N LYS A 128 -7.88 32.03 3.15
CA LYS A 128 -8.02 32.08 1.68
C LYS A 128 -7.93 30.72 0.99
N ARG A 129 -7.65 29.65 1.75
CA ARG A 129 -7.63 28.29 1.21
C ARG A 129 -9.05 27.83 0.92
N TYR A 130 -9.18 26.87 0.03
CA TYR A 130 -10.45 26.26 -0.28
C TYR A 130 -10.92 25.39 0.90
N HIS A 131 -12.14 25.64 1.39
CA HIS A 131 -12.80 24.81 2.40
C HIS A 131 -13.84 23.94 1.69
N PRO A 132 -13.69 22.61 1.74
CA PRO A 132 -14.64 21.72 1.10
C PRO A 132 -16.00 21.80 1.81
N THR A 133 -17.06 21.52 1.07
CA THR A 133 -18.36 21.22 1.68
C THR A 133 -18.33 19.83 2.33
N ASP A 134 -19.22 19.58 3.30
CA ASP A 134 -19.35 18.26 3.93
C ASP A 134 -19.57 17.14 2.90
N ALA A 135 -20.37 17.42 1.86
CA ALA A 135 -20.62 16.48 0.78
C ALA A 135 -19.35 16.14 -0.04
N GLU A 136 -18.43 17.10 -0.21
CA GLU A 136 -17.16 16.87 -0.89
C GLU A 136 -16.19 16.07 -0.03
N ASP A 137 -16.15 16.33 1.28
CA ASP A 137 -15.39 15.55 2.25
C ASP A 137 -15.89 14.10 2.31
N ASP A 138 -17.20 13.90 2.38
CA ASP A 138 -17.80 12.57 2.40
C ASP A 138 -17.53 11.80 1.10
N ALA A 139 -17.66 12.45 -0.05
CA ALA A 139 -17.32 11.85 -1.34
C ALA A 139 -15.83 11.47 -1.42
N ALA A 140 -14.94 12.33 -0.94
CA ALA A 140 -13.51 12.05 -0.93
C ALA A 140 -13.14 10.92 0.04
N ARG A 141 -13.81 10.84 1.19
CA ARG A 141 -13.66 9.74 2.15
C ARG A 141 -14.16 8.42 1.58
N ALA A 142 -15.32 8.41 0.93
CA ALA A 142 -15.85 7.21 0.27
C ALA A 142 -14.90 6.72 -0.83
N GLU A 143 -14.37 7.64 -1.64
CA GLU A 143 -13.41 7.30 -2.69
C GLU A 143 -12.07 6.80 -2.12
N HIS A 144 -11.60 7.39 -1.02
CA HIS A 144 -10.41 6.90 -0.31
C HIS A 144 -10.58 5.42 0.09
N TRP A 145 -11.71 5.07 0.71
CA TRP A 145 -11.97 3.69 1.12
C TRP A 145 -12.11 2.74 -0.07
N ARG A 146 -12.80 3.16 -1.13
CA ARG A 146 -12.89 2.38 -2.37
C ARG A 146 -11.51 2.08 -2.96
N ILE A 147 -10.63 3.08 -3.01
CA ILE A 147 -9.25 2.92 -3.48
C ILE A 147 -8.47 2.01 -2.54
N PHE A 148 -8.56 2.22 -1.23
CA PHE A 148 -7.86 1.42 -0.23
C PHE A 148 -8.24 -0.07 -0.31
N ASP A 149 -9.50 -0.40 -0.50
CA ASP A 149 -9.94 -1.78 -0.66
C ASP A 149 -9.50 -2.37 -2.01
N LEU A 150 -9.52 -1.57 -3.08
CA LEU A 150 -8.95 -2.00 -4.37
C LEU A 150 -7.45 -2.26 -4.28
N GLU A 151 -6.69 -1.43 -3.55
CA GLU A 151 -5.25 -1.65 -3.31
C GLU A 151 -5.00 -3.02 -2.66
N LYS A 152 -5.80 -3.40 -1.64
CA LYS A 152 -5.69 -4.73 -1.00
C LYS A 152 -5.94 -5.88 -1.98
N VAL A 153 -7.00 -5.77 -2.79
CA VAL A 153 -7.35 -6.79 -3.81
C VAL A 153 -6.23 -6.93 -4.83
N LEU A 154 -5.68 -5.81 -5.31
CA LEU A 154 -4.60 -5.83 -6.29
C LEU A 154 -3.30 -6.41 -5.71
N VAL A 155 -2.96 -6.08 -4.46
CA VAL A 155 -1.82 -6.67 -3.77
C VAL A 155 -2.01 -8.17 -3.56
N ARG A 156 -3.22 -8.62 -3.22
CA ARG A 156 -3.55 -10.04 -3.05
C ARG A 156 -3.37 -10.83 -4.35
N ARG A 157 -3.92 -10.30 -5.45
CA ARG A 157 -3.76 -10.84 -6.81
C ARG A 157 -2.30 -10.85 -7.25
N ALA A 158 -1.55 -9.77 -6.98
CA ALA A 158 -0.13 -9.67 -7.31
C ALA A 158 0.68 -10.80 -6.71
N PHE A 159 0.34 -11.22 -5.50
CA PHE A 159 1.02 -12.28 -4.76
C PHE A 159 0.35 -13.65 -4.89
N GLN A 160 -0.61 -13.79 -5.80
CA GLN A 160 -1.25 -15.05 -6.17
C GLN A 160 -1.93 -15.77 -5.00
N PHE A 161 -2.42 -15.03 -4.00
CA PHE A 161 -3.19 -15.60 -2.89
C PHE A 161 -4.66 -15.87 -3.25
N ASP A 162 -5.06 -15.53 -4.48
CA ASP A 162 -6.39 -15.78 -5.05
C ASP A 162 -6.38 -16.93 -6.07
N GLU A 163 -5.20 -17.46 -6.42
CA GLU A 163 -5.09 -18.62 -7.30
C GLU A 163 -5.41 -19.89 -6.49
N GLN A 164 -6.62 -20.44 -6.69
CA GLN A 164 -6.80 -21.88 -6.52
C GLN A 164 -5.77 -22.56 -7.43
N PRO A 165 -5.00 -23.56 -6.96
CA PRO A 165 -4.04 -24.25 -7.82
C PRO A 165 -4.78 -24.81 -9.03
N LEU A 166 -4.45 -24.31 -10.23
CA LEU A 166 -4.84 -24.92 -11.50
C LEU A 166 -4.12 -26.27 -11.61
N GLY A 167 -4.62 -27.28 -10.91
CA GLY A 167 -3.91 -28.55 -10.81
C GLY A 167 -4.38 -29.49 -9.71
N GLN A 168 -5.69 -29.60 -9.44
CA GLN A 168 -6.22 -30.80 -8.79
C GLN A 168 -7.68 -31.06 -9.18
N LEU A 169 -7.95 -31.16 -10.49
CA LEU A 169 -8.96 -32.13 -10.92
C LEU A 169 -8.38 -33.49 -10.55
N ALA A 170 -8.89 -34.06 -9.46
CA ALA A 170 -8.65 -35.42 -9.05
C ALA A 170 -8.84 -36.36 -10.25
N LEU A 171 -7.72 -36.76 -10.85
CA LEU A 171 -7.59 -38.03 -11.54
C LEU A 171 -7.71 -39.11 -10.47
N PHE A 172 -8.94 -39.56 -10.21
CA PHE A 172 -9.20 -40.86 -9.61
C PHE A 172 -10.31 -41.51 -10.44
N ASP A 173 -9.84 -42.44 -11.27
CA ASP A 173 -10.39 -43.72 -11.74
C ASP A 173 -11.91 -43.88 -11.92
#